data_AF-A0A3C0BWY5-F1
#
_entry.id   AF-A0A3C0BWY5-F1
#
_cell.length_a   1.000
_cell.length_b   1.000
_cell.length_c   1.000
_cell.angle_alpha   90.00
_cell.angle_beta   90.00
_cell.angle_gamma   90.00
#
_symmetry.space_group_name_H-M   'P 1'
#
loop_
_entity.id
_entity.type
_entity.pdbx_description
1 polymer ?
#
loop_
_entity_poly.entity_id
_entity_poly.type
_entity_poly.pdbx_seq_one_letter_code
_entity_poly.pdbx_strand_id
1 'polypeptide(L)'
;MPRLSVVGSERKSASERVDARLAAEENRGLLRFLTCGSVDDGKSTLIGRLLYDSALVYEDQVRSAEHDSRRPGASRGGTLDLALLIDGLQAEREQKITIDVAYRYFSTPRRKFIVADTPGHVQYTR
;
A
#
# COMPACT_ATOMS: atom_id res chain seq x y z
N MET A 1 -51.32 30.57 3.24
CA MET A 1 -49.86 30.49 3.48
C MET A 1 -49.53 29.09 4.02
N PRO A 2 -48.71 28.28 3.33
CA PRO A 2 -48.36 26.95 3.80
C PRO A 2 -47.25 27.05 4.87
N ARG A 3 -47.40 26.28 5.96
CA ARG A 3 -46.42 26.15 7.04
C ARG A 3 -45.17 25.45 6.50
N LEU A 4 -44.02 26.10 6.63
CA LEU A 4 -42.70 25.47 6.46
C LEU A 4 -42.56 24.38 7.53
N SER A 5 -42.64 23.11 7.14
CA SER A 5 -42.20 22.00 7.99
C SER A 5 -40.68 22.06 8.06
N VAL A 6 -40.15 22.39 9.24
CA VAL A 6 -38.74 22.20 9.55
C VAL A 6 -38.49 20.70 9.48
N VAL A 7 -37.92 20.23 8.38
CA VAL A 7 -37.38 18.87 8.24
C VAL A 7 -36.26 18.76 9.28
N GLY A 8 -36.58 18.21 10.43
CA GLY A 8 -35.61 17.88 11.46
C GLY A 8 -34.64 16.86 10.88
N SER A 9 -33.41 17.29 10.61
CA SER A 9 -32.32 16.37 10.32
C SER A 9 -32.02 15.58 11.60
N GLU A 10 -32.56 14.37 11.72
CA GLU A 10 -32.25 13.44 12.81
C GLU A 10 -30.72 13.19 12.83
N ARG A 11 -30.03 13.81 13.78
CA ARG A 11 -28.62 13.50 14.03
C ARG A 11 -28.58 12.20 14.82
N LYS A 12 -28.11 11.11 14.19
CA LYS A 12 -27.82 9.84 14.88
C LYS A 12 -26.95 10.10 16.12
N SER A 13 -27.28 9.44 17.22
CA SER A 13 -26.56 9.54 18.48
C SER A 13 -25.10 9.10 18.32
N ALA A 14 -24.23 9.54 19.22
CA ALA A 14 -22.81 9.19 19.16
C ALA A 14 -22.59 7.67 19.19
N SER A 15 -23.38 6.93 19.99
CA SER A 15 -23.33 5.46 20.05
C SER A 15 -23.66 4.84 18.71
N GLU A 16 -24.78 5.21 18.10
CA GLU A 16 -25.22 4.65 16.81
C GLU A 16 -24.21 4.92 15.68
N ARG A 17 -23.47 6.03 15.76
CA ARG A 17 -22.40 6.35 14.81
C ARG A 17 -21.16 5.48 15.03
N VAL A 18 -20.83 5.17 16.28
CA VAL A 18 -19.74 4.26 16.63
C VAL A 18 -20.10 2.83 16.20
N ASP A 19 -21.31 2.39 16.52
CA ASP A 19 -21.81 1.04 16.18
C ASP A 19 -21.88 0.85 14.66
N ALA A 20 -22.38 1.84 13.92
CA ALA A 20 -22.38 1.82 12.46
C ALA A 20 -20.96 1.78 11.88
N ARG A 21 -19.98 2.45 12.51
CA ARG A 21 -18.58 2.41 12.07
C ARG A 21 -17.94 1.06 12.36
N LEU A 22 -18.16 0.48 13.54
CA LEU A 22 -17.68 -0.85 13.91
C LEU A 22 -18.22 -1.91 12.94
N ALA A 23 -19.53 -1.91 12.70
CA ALA A 23 -20.14 -2.81 11.73
C ALA A 23 -19.56 -2.62 10.32
N ALA A 24 -19.29 -1.37 9.92
CA ALA A 24 -18.65 -1.09 8.64
C ALA A 24 -17.17 -1.56 8.58
N GLU A 25 -16.42 -1.53 9.69
CA GLU A 25 -15.05 -2.08 9.77
C GLU A 25 -15.03 -3.61 9.71
N GLU A 26 -15.96 -4.26 10.40
CA GLU A 26 -16.09 -5.71 10.45
C GLU A 26 -16.45 -6.29 9.09
N ASN A 27 -17.38 -5.63 8.38
CA ASN A 27 -17.88 -6.13 7.10
C ASN A 27 -17.02 -5.75 5.88
N ARG A 28 -15.83 -5.14 6.08
CA ARG A 28 -14.93 -4.86 4.95
C ARG A 28 -14.34 -6.17 4.45
N GLY A 29 -14.68 -6.50 3.20
CA GLY A 29 -14.13 -7.66 2.51
C GLY A 29 -12.60 -7.61 2.47
N LEU A 30 -11.99 -8.80 2.49
CA LEU A 30 -10.54 -8.99 2.38
C LEU A 30 -10.21 -9.51 0.98
N LEU A 31 -9.33 -8.82 0.26
CA LEU A 31 -8.75 -9.30 -0.99
C LEU A 31 -7.31 -9.74 -0.75
N ARG A 32 -6.95 -10.93 -1.23
CA ARG A 32 -5.59 -11.43 -1.24
C ARG A 32 -5.14 -11.55 -2.69
N PHE A 33 -4.01 -10.95 -3.02
CA PHE A 33 -3.43 -11.03 -4.36
C PHE A 33 -1.91 -11.00 -4.29
N LEU A 34 -1.26 -11.31 -5.40
CA LEU A 34 0.18 -11.25 -5.54
C LEU A 34 0.53 -10.56 -6.85
N THR A 35 1.70 -9.95 -6.92
CA THR A 35 2.29 -9.52 -8.19
C THR A 35 2.98 -10.71 -8.84
N CYS A 36 2.92 -10.82 -10.16
CA CYS A 36 3.70 -11.79 -10.92
C CYS A 36 4.10 -11.15 -12.27
N GLY A 37 5.17 -11.67 -12.87
CA GLY A 37 5.79 -11.08 -14.06
C GLY A 37 7.30 -11.26 -14.08
N SER A 38 7.91 -10.92 -15.21
CA SER A 38 9.35 -11.00 -15.47
C SER A 38 10.15 -10.05 -14.58
N VAL A 39 11.47 -10.21 -14.61
CA VAL A 39 12.42 -9.18 -14.15
C VAL A 39 12.14 -7.87 -14.91
N ASP A 40 12.22 -6.74 -14.21
CA ASP A 40 11.99 -5.38 -14.72
C ASP A 40 10.54 -4.99 -15.10
N ASP A 41 9.54 -5.84 -14.89
CA ASP A 41 8.12 -5.51 -15.12
C ASP A 41 7.53 -4.48 -14.11
N GLY A 42 8.34 -3.99 -13.17
CA GLY A 42 7.90 -2.97 -12.19
C GLY A 42 6.95 -3.48 -11.11
N LYS A 43 6.93 -4.79 -10.84
CA LYS A 43 6.10 -5.44 -9.80
C LYS A 43 6.23 -4.78 -8.43
N SER A 44 7.45 -4.70 -7.92
CA SER A 44 7.75 -4.06 -6.64
C SER A 44 7.41 -2.57 -6.73
N THR A 45 7.83 -1.85 -7.76
CA THR A 45 7.50 -0.43 -7.94
C THR A 45 5.99 -0.16 -7.84
N LEU A 46 5.15 -1.01 -8.43
CA LEU A 46 3.69 -0.91 -8.31
C LEU A 46 3.21 -1.12 -6.87
N ILE A 47 3.70 -2.15 -6.17
CA ILE A 47 3.33 -2.37 -4.77
C ILE A 47 3.80 -1.25 -3.86
N GLY A 48 5.03 -0.76 -4.05
CA GLY A 48 5.57 0.39 -3.34
C GLY A 48 4.70 1.63 -3.54
N ARG A 49 4.18 1.83 -4.77
CA ARG A 49 3.23 2.91 -5.05
C ARG A 49 1.91 2.76 -4.32
N LEU A 50 1.32 1.57 -4.33
CA LEU A 50 0.07 1.30 -3.61
C LEU A 50 0.21 1.54 -2.11
N LEU A 51 1.34 1.14 -1.51
CA LEU A 51 1.63 1.36 -0.09
C LEU A 51 1.82 2.83 0.23
N TYR A 52 2.57 3.55 -0.62
CA TYR A 52 2.79 4.99 -0.49
C TYR A 52 1.46 5.75 -0.54
N ASP A 53 0.62 5.49 -1.54
CA ASP A 53 -0.68 6.16 -1.73
C ASP A 53 -1.70 5.78 -0.63
N SER A 54 -1.56 4.59 -0.02
CA SER A 54 -2.40 4.15 1.09
C SER A 54 -2.02 4.78 2.44
N ALA A 55 -1.01 5.67 2.47
CA ALA A 55 -0.49 6.32 3.67
C ALA A 55 -0.07 5.34 4.77
N LEU A 56 0.44 4.16 4.38
CA LEU A 56 0.91 3.12 5.32
C LEU A 56 2.42 3.08 5.47
N VAL A 57 3.12 4.00 4.80
CA VAL A 57 4.57 4.13 4.88
C VAL A 57 4.88 5.31 5.79
N TYR A 58 5.70 5.07 6.82
CA TYR A 58 6.11 6.13 7.73
C TYR A 58 7.01 7.14 7.00
N GLU A 59 6.92 8.42 7.39
CA GLU A 59 7.74 9.49 6.78
C GLU A 59 9.24 9.19 6.84
N ASP A 60 9.70 8.55 7.91
CA ASP A 60 11.10 8.16 8.09
C ASP A 60 11.55 7.14 7.03
N GLN A 61 10.67 6.20 6.68
CA GLN A 61 10.92 5.21 5.63
C GLN A 61 10.94 5.86 4.26
N VAL A 62 10.01 6.79 3.99
CA VAL A 62 10.01 7.59 2.76
C VAL A 62 11.32 8.36 2.65
N ARG A 63 11.75 9.06 3.71
CA ARG A 63 12.98 9.84 3.72
C ARG A 63 14.23 8.97 3.49
N SER A 64 14.27 7.78 4.10
CA SER A 64 15.35 6.81 3.87
C SER A 64 15.39 6.39 2.40
N ALA A 65 14.23 6.04 1.83
CA ALA A 65 14.14 5.64 0.44
C ALA A 65 14.51 6.79 -0.51
N GLU A 66 14.12 8.03 -0.22
CA GLU A 66 14.53 9.19 -1.02
C GLU A 66 16.04 9.44 -0.98
N HIS A 67 16.66 9.30 0.20
CA HIS A 67 18.11 9.42 0.35
C HIS A 67 18.81 8.34 -0.48
N ASP A 68 18.35 7.10 -0.40
CA ASP A 68 18.93 5.99 -1.14
C ASP A 68 18.68 6.10 -2.65
N SER A 69 17.52 6.62 -3.06
CA SER A 69 17.18 6.91 -4.47
C SER A 69 18.07 7.97 -5.10
N ARG A 70 18.61 8.90 -4.30
CA ARG A 70 19.54 9.95 -4.75
C ARG A 70 20.98 9.47 -4.93
N ARG A 71 21.31 8.25 -4.48
CA ARG A 71 22.66 7.71 -4.67
C ARG A 71 22.92 7.46 -6.17
N PRO A 72 24.16 7.70 -6.65
CA PRO A 72 24.53 7.45 -8.03
C PRO A 72 24.19 6.01 -8.44
N GLY A 73 23.42 5.87 -9.51
CA GLY A 73 23.03 4.56 -10.03
C GLY A 73 21.87 3.89 -9.29
N ALA A 74 21.21 4.51 -8.31
CA ALA A 74 20.04 3.93 -7.62
C ALA A 74 18.74 4.07 -8.43
N SER A 75 18.29 5.30 -8.70
CA SER A 75 17.04 5.58 -9.42
C SER A 75 17.26 5.98 -10.89
N ARG A 76 16.32 5.60 -11.77
CA ARG A 76 16.26 6.11 -13.16
C ARG A 76 15.64 7.52 -13.15
N GLY A 77 16.45 8.55 -12.92
CA GLY A 77 16.04 9.94 -13.14
C GLY A 77 15.78 10.79 -11.89
N GLY A 78 16.33 10.42 -10.73
CA GLY A 78 16.29 11.27 -9.53
C GLY A 78 14.93 11.32 -8.81
N THR A 79 13.98 10.50 -9.25
CA THR A 79 12.68 10.29 -8.59
C THR A 79 12.80 9.25 -7.47
N LEU A 80 11.94 9.33 -6.46
CA LEU A 80 11.82 8.32 -5.40
C LEU A 80 11.62 6.93 -6.01
N ASP A 81 12.52 6.01 -5.69
CA ASP A 81 12.41 4.60 -6.03
C ASP A 81 11.55 3.89 -4.98
N LEU A 82 10.31 3.61 -5.37
CA LEU A 82 9.30 3.01 -4.51
C LEU A 82 9.56 1.52 -4.23
N ALA A 83 10.42 0.85 -5.01
CA ALA A 83 10.81 -0.55 -4.71
C ALA A 83 11.61 -0.64 -3.40
N LEU A 84 12.37 0.41 -3.07
CA LEU A 84 13.15 0.47 -1.83
C LEU A 84 12.31 0.46 -0.54
N LEU A 85 11.00 0.76 -0.64
CA LEU A 85 10.08 0.70 0.50
C LEU A 85 9.70 -0.74 0.89
N ILE A 86 9.90 -1.67 -0.03
CA ILE A 86 9.44 -3.05 0.07
C ILE A 86 10.61 -4.02 0.20
N ASP A 87 11.74 -3.72 -0.44
CA ASP A 87 12.99 -4.51 -0.39
C ASP A 87 13.49 -4.67 1.05
N GLY A 88 13.47 -5.92 1.51
CA GLY A 88 13.82 -6.30 2.87
C GLY A 88 15.30 -6.68 3.01
N LEU A 89 15.91 -7.20 1.95
CA LEU A 89 17.29 -7.66 1.97
C LEU A 89 18.23 -6.63 1.34
N GLN A 90 19.45 -6.54 1.87
CA GLN A 90 20.50 -5.73 1.25
C GLN A 90 20.85 -6.23 -0.16
N ALA A 91 20.87 -7.55 -0.36
CA ALA A 91 21.12 -8.16 -1.66
C ALA A 91 20.08 -7.76 -2.73
N GLU A 92 18.81 -7.61 -2.35
CA GLU A 92 17.74 -7.14 -3.25
C GLU A 92 18.04 -5.72 -3.74
N ARG A 93 18.48 -4.84 -2.83
CA ARG A 93 18.83 -3.45 -3.15
C ARG A 93 20.06 -3.33 -4.04
N GLU A 94 21.06 -4.16 -3.80
CA GLU A 94 22.32 -4.17 -4.57
C GLU A 94 22.11 -4.71 -5.99
N GLN A 95 21.33 -5.78 -6.13
CA GLN A 95 21.08 -6.44 -7.41
C GLN A 95 19.84 -5.90 -8.14
N LYS A 96 19.01 -5.11 -7.45
CA LYS A 96 17.73 -4.55 -7.94
C LYS A 96 16.76 -5.62 -8.42
N ILE A 97 16.66 -6.69 -7.65
CA ILE A 97 15.73 -7.79 -7.88
C ILE A 97 15.01 -8.12 -6.59
N THR A 98 13.80 -8.65 -6.70
CA THR A 98 13.10 -9.29 -5.59
C THR A 98 13.62 -10.72 -5.46
N ILE A 99 14.10 -11.09 -4.27
CA ILE A 99 14.63 -12.42 -3.94
C ILE A 99 13.60 -13.17 -3.10
N ASP A 100 13.07 -12.52 -2.05
CA ASP A 100 12.12 -13.13 -1.13
C ASP A 100 10.69 -12.62 -1.36
N VAL A 101 9.70 -13.42 -0.96
CA VAL A 101 8.30 -13.00 -1.01
C VAL A 101 7.97 -12.12 0.18
N ALA A 102 7.65 -10.84 -0.08
CA ALA A 102 7.27 -9.89 0.96
C ALA A 102 5.74 -9.74 1.03
N TYR A 103 5.15 -10.10 2.18
CA TYR A 103 3.72 -9.86 2.45
C TYR A 103 3.50 -8.49 3.06
N ARG A 104 2.55 -7.73 2.50
CA ARG A 104 2.17 -6.40 2.98
C ARG A 104 0.66 -6.30 3.14
N TYR A 105 0.26 -5.62 4.21
CA TYR A 105 -1.13 -5.38 4.54
C TYR A 105 -1.44 -3.92 4.27
N PHE A 106 -2.51 -3.67 3.52
CA PHE A 106 -3.03 -2.32 3.35
C PHE A 106 -4.55 -2.28 3.35
N SER A 107 -5.09 -1.09 3.59
CA SER A 107 -6.53 -0.91 3.57
C SER A 107 -6.90 0.43 2.96
N THR A 108 -8.08 0.45 2.36
CA THR A 108 -8.76 1.66 1.92
C THR A 108 -10.01 1.84 2.78
N PRO A 109 -10.72 2.98 2.67
CA PRO A 109 -12.02 3.14 3.32
C PRO A 109 -13.05 2.06 2.94
N ARG A 110 -12.88 1.38 1.80
CA ARG A 110 -13.84 0.40 1.27
C ARG A 110 -13.44 -1.06 1.46
N ARG A 111 -12.13 -1.38 1.51
CA ARG A 111 -11.66 -2.77 1.46
C ARG A 111 -10.29 -2.96 2.11
N LYS A 112 -10.06 -4.15 2.67
CA LYS A 112 -8.77 -4.61 3.22
C LYS A 112 -8.04 -5.47 2.18
N PHE A 113 -6.72 -5.38 2.17
CA PHE A 113 -5.86 -6.03 1.18
C PHE A 113 -4.67 -6.71 1.86
N ILE A 114 -4.31 -7.88 1.34
CA ILE A 114 -3.03 -8.54 1.57
C ILE A 114 -2.40 -8.71 0.21
N VAL A 115 -1.19 -8.18 0.05
CA VAL A 115 -0.41 -8.32 -1.18
C VAL A 115 0.90 -9.03 -0.91
N ALA A 116 1.26 -9.96 -1.78
CA ALA A 116 2.59 -10.55 -1.83
C ALA A 116 3.36 -9.96 -3.01
N ASP A 117 4.51 -9.35 -2.73
CA ASP A 117 5.49 -9.02 -3.76
C ASP A 117 6.35 -10.27 -4.02
N THR A 118 6.42 -10.73 -5.27
CA THR A 118 7.05 -12.01 -5.60
C THR A 118 8.24 -11.85 -6.55
N PRO A 119 9.24 -12.76 -6.47
CA PRO A 119 10.39 -12.76 -7.36
C PRO A 119 10.00 -12.94 -8.82
N GLY A 120 10.66 -12.19 -9.70
CA GLY A 120 10.51 -12.35 -11.16
C GLY A 120 11.58 -13.25 -11.81
N HIS A 121 12.66 -13.56 -11.08
CA HIS A 121 13.77 -14.34 -11.60
C HIS A 121 13.59 -15.83 -11.31
N VAL A 122 13.74 -16.68 -12.32
CA VAL A 122 13.45 -18.13 -12.25
C VAL A 122 14.16 -18.83 -11.07
N GLN A 123 15.39 -18.41 -10.76
CA GLN A 123 16.18 -18.98 -9.65
C GLN A 123 15.53 -18.80 -8.27
N TYR A 124 14.64 -17.81 -8.11
CA TYR A 124 13.97 -17.48 -6.85
C TYR A 124 12.47 -17.83 -6.86
N THR A 125 11.99 -18.48 -7.91
CA THR A 125 10.57 -18.86 -8.09
C THR A 125 10.27 -20.34 -7.79
N ARG A 126 11.22 -21.06 -7.19
CA ARG A 126 11.10 -22.50 -6.90
C ARG A 126 10.54 -22.79 -5.52
#